data_AF-A0A8R2JUZ6-F1
#
_entry.id   AF-A0A8R2JUZ6-F1
#
_cell.length_a   1.000
_cell.length_b   1.000
_cell.length_c   1.000
_cell.angle_alpha   90.00
_cell.angle_beta   90.00
_cell.angle_gamma   90.00
#
_symmetry.space_group_name_H-M   'P 1'
#
loop_
_entity.id
_entity.type
_entity.pdbx_description
1 polymer ?
#
loop_
_entity_poly.entity_id
_entity_poly.type
_entity_poly.pdbx_seq_one_letter_code
_entity_poly.pdbx_strand_id
1 'polypeptide(L)'
;MFPDQLFVKTYGIMKCDEYDFLNFERLSVNKKITNKVITKRELMSHIKVELTLLIRCKRKIKDELEKNHKVEDFNVIKFLCDQVFVMFHKMHELFSVEEDILSPFIKFCQEDVDGFDMQLSDHRDKLFNAFTKGVLALKDSLPLWKILIRHLRYKSPEVVEVLFKEATKGTKYFYDENISLAFRPRYLEWCLEFKGIDATRELFNDLKTLKPACHRLYLVMIAIEREEPNYEFDTIRKLFEEVTTLCGRDNVGVWIDYMRFEQENGNKRLNHKIIYNAVFKVKRELLGTLYEQHHSLEKEFWTALGKEVIVIDD
;
A
#
# COMPACT_ATOMS: atom_id res chain seq x y z
N MET A 1 12.07 -16.37 -33.85
CA MET A 1 10.97 -17.19 -33.31
C MET A 1 10.80 -16.79 -31.86
N PHE A 2 9.59 -16.41 -31.42
CA PHE A 2 9.41 -16.01 -30.02
C PHE A 2 9.49 -17.25 -29.10
N PRO A 3 10.11 -17.15 -27.89
CA PRO A 3 10.32 -18.28 -26.99
C PRO A 3 9.05 -19.02 -26.57
N ASP A 4 7.90 -18.32 -26.54
CA ASP A 4 6.59 -18.87 -26.19
C ASP A 4 5.91 -19.70 -27.28
N GLN A 5 6.37 -19.58 -28.54
CA GLN A 5 5.69 -20.17 -29.69
C GLN A 5 5.61 -21.71 -29.63
N LEU A 6 6.68 -22.36 -29.17
CA LEU A 6 6.71 -23.81 -29.07
C LEU A 6 5.68 -24.28 -28.03
N PHE A 7 5.69 -23.66 -26.85
CA PHE A 7 4.78 -23.98 -25.77
C PHE A 7 3.31 -23.78 -26.16
N VAL A 8 2.98 -22.62 -26.75
CA VAL A 8 1.61 -22.28 -27.16
C VAL A 8 1.05 -23.28 -28.18
N LYS A 9 1.88 -23.70 -29.14
CA LYS A 9 1.49 -24.68 -30.17
C LYS A 9 1.37 -26.10 -29.61
N THR A 10 2.36 -26.55 -28.82
CA THR A 10 2.36 -27.88 -28.21
C THR A 10 1.13 -28.14 -27.36
N TYR A 11 0.70 -27.12 -26.60
CA TYR A 11 -0.41 -27.27 -25.67
C TYR A 11 -1.76 -26.77 -26.20
N GLY A 12 -1.83 -26.36 -27.47
CA GLY A 12 -3.07 -25.90 -28.09
C GLY A 12 -3.71 -24.70 -27.37
N ILE A 13 -2.89 -23.83 -26.77
CA ILE A 13 -3.34 -22.68 -25.97
C ILE A 13 -4.06 -21.64 -26.84
N MET A 14 -3.64 -21.57 -28.10
CA MET A 14 -4.16 -20.68 -29.12
C MET A 14 -4.01 -21.37 -30.48
N LYS A 15 -4.89 -21.06 -31.44
CA LYS A 15 -4.75 -21.60 -32.81
C LYS A 15 -3.49 -21.03 -33.48
N CYS A 16 -2.88 -21.80 -34.38
CA CYS A 16 -1.68 -21.35 -35.11
C CYS A 16 -1.91 -20.01 -35.83
N ASP A 17 -3.02 -19.87 -36.54
CA ASP A 17 -3.34 -18.64 -37.28
C ASP A 17 -3.54 -17.43 -36.35
N GLU A 18 -4.17 -17.64 -35.19
CA GLU A 18 -4.37 -16.62 -34.15
C GLU A 18 -3.03 -16.19 -33.54
N TYR A 19 -2.11 -17.14 -33.32
CA TYR A 19 -0.79 -16.87 -32.77
C TYR A 19 0.14 -16.18 -33.78
N ASP A 20 0.06 -16.58 -35.05
CA ASP A 20 0.83 -15.95 -36.12
C ASP A 20 0.35 -14.50 -36.34
N PHE A 21 -0.96 -14.23 -36.20
CA PHE A 21 -1.50 -12.88 -36.14
C PHE A 21 -0.99 -12.10 -34.91
N LEU A 22 -0.97 -12.70 -33.72
CA LEU A 22 -0.40 -12.06 -32.53
C LEU A 22 1.07 -11.67 -32.71
N ASN A 23 1.88 -12.51 -33.35
CA ASN A 23 3.29 -12.18 -33.64
C ASN A 23 3.42 -11.01 -34.62
N PHE A 24 2.55 -10.96 -35.63
CA PHE A 24 2.48 -9.81 -36.52
C PHE A 24 2.14 -8.52 -35.75
N GLU A 25 1.16 -8.58 -34.85
CA GLU A 25 0.77 -7.45 -34.00
C GLU A 25 1.90 -7.03 -33.05
N ARG A 26 2.63 -7.98 -32.43
CA ARG A 26 3.82 -7.71 -31.59
C ARG A 26 4.87 -6.88 -32.36
N LEU A 27 5.17 -7.27 -33.60
CA LEU A 27 6.13 -6.56 -34.46
C LEU A 27 5.61 -5.16 -34.85
N SER A 28 4.33 -5.06 -35.20
CA SER A 28 3.65 -3.81 -35.54
C SER A 28 3.66 -2.82 -34.38
N VAL A 29 3.27 -3.26 -33.18
CA VAL A 29 3.27 -2.49 -31.94
C VAL A 29 4.68 -2.01 -31.59
N ASN A 30 5.68 -2.89 -31.63
CA ASN A 30 7.08 -2.51 -31.35
C ASN A 30 7.62 -1.45 -32.33
N LYS A 31 7.23 -1.54 -33.61
CA LYS A 31 7.58 -0.52 -34.62
C LYS A 31 6.89 0.81 -34.31
N LYS A 32 5.60 0.80 -33.96
CA LYS A 32 4.84 2.01 -33.61
C LYS A 32 5.37 2.67 -32.32
N ILE A 33 5.79 1.88 -31.33
CA ILE A 33 6.44 2.34 -30.09
C ILE A 33 7.75 3.05 -30.42
N THR A 34 8.64 2.39 -31.20
CA THR A 34 9.94 2.96 -31.59
C THR A 34 9.79 4.29 -32.32
N ASN A 35 8.78 4.38 -33.19
CA ASN A 35 8.49 5.59 -33.96
C ASN A 35 7.68 6.64 -33.18
N LYS A 36 7.29 6.36 -31.92
CA LYS A 36 6.44 7.22 -31.08
C LYS A 36 5.09 7.61 -31.71
N VAL A 37 4.53 6.74 -32.56
CA VAL A 37 3.24 6.95 -33.24
C VAL A 37 2.12 6.08 -32.66
N ILE A 38 2.44 5.20 -31.69
CA ILE A 38 1.45 4.36 -31.04
C ILE A 38 0.48 5.20 -30.21
N THR A 39 -0.80 4.79 -30.16
CA THR A 39 -1.79 5.41 -29.28
C THR A 39 -1.93 4.65 -27.95
N LYS A 40 -2.38 5.35 -26.90
CA LYS A 40 -2.73 4.76 -25.59
C LYS A 40 -3.65 3.54 -25.75
N ARG A 41 -4.68 3.67 -26.61
CA ARG A 41 -5.67 2.61 -26.86
C ARG A 41 -5.07 1.36 -27.50
N GLU A 42 -4.21 1.53 -28.50
CA GLU A 42 -3.57 0.41 -29.19
C GLU A 42 -2.64 -0.36 -28.25
N LEU A 43 -1.78 0.34 -27.52
CA LEU A 43 -0.87 -0.29 -26.57
C LEU A 43 -1.64 -0.99 -25.44
N MET A 44 -2.73 -0.39 -24.95
CA MET A 44 -3.61 -1.03 -23.97
C MET A 44 -4.30 -2.29 -24.49
N SER A 45 -4.78 -2.26 -25.73
CA SER A 45 -5.39 -3.43 -26.35
C SER A 45 -4.39 -4.57 -26.44
N HIS A 46 -3.15 -4.26 -26.81
CA HIS A 46 -2.09 -5.26 -26.92
C HIS A 46 -1.70 -5.86 -25.56
N ILE A 47 -1.53 -5.01 -24.53
CA ILE A 47 -1.29 -5.45 -23.15
C ILE A 47 -2.37 -6.43 -22.67
N LYS A 48 -3.64 -6.18 -22.96
CA LYS A 48 -4.75 -7.08 -22.58
C LYS A 48 -4.66 -8.45 -23.26
N VAL A 49 -4.28 -8.49 -24.52
CA VAL A 49 -4.12 -9.75 -25.27
C VAL A 49 -2.97 -10.57 -24.68
N GLU A 50 -1.85 -9.92 -24.38
CA GLU A 50 -0.67 -10.56 -23.79
C GLU A 50 -0.93 -11.07 -22.38
N LEU A 51 -1.65 -10.30 -21.56
CA LEU A 51 -2.13 -10.76 -20.26
C LEU A 51 -3.06 -11.98 -20.38
N THR A 52 -3.95 -11.97 -21.37
CA THR A 52 -4.85 -13.11 -21.62
C THR A 52 -4.06 -14.36 -22.01
N LEU A 53 -3.04 -14.22 -22.86
CA LEU A 53 -2.16 -15.32 -23.24
C LEU A 53 -1.39 -15.86 -22.03
N LEU A 54 -0.81 -14.96 -21.23
CA LEU A 54 -0.11 -15.31 -19.99
C LEU A 54 -1.00 -16.11 -19.02
N ILE A 55 -2.25 -15.67 -18.82
CA ILE A 55 -3.24 -16.38 -17.99
C ILE A 55 -3.48 -17.80 -18.50
N ARG A 56 -3.70 -17.95 -19.81
CA ARG A 56 -3.98 -19.26 -20.41
C ARG A 56 -2.77 -20.19 -20.31
N CYS A 57 -1.57 -19.70 -20.60
CA CYS A 57 -0.33 -20.45 -20.42
C CYS A 57 -0.16 -20.91 -18.97
N LYS A 58 -0.39 -20.01 -18.01
CA LYS A 58 -0.29 -20.33 -16.59
C LYS A 58 -1.29 -21.40 -16.15
N ARG A 59 -2.57 -21.28 -16.54
CA ARG A 59 -3.60 -22.29 -16.23
C ARG A 59 -3.22 -23.65 -16.80
N LYS A 60 -2.72 -23.67 -18.03
CA LYS A 60 -2.30 -24.91 -18.67
C LYS A 60 -1.12 -25.57 -17.96
N ILE A 61 -0.12 -24.79 -17.54
CA ILE A 61 1.00 -25.31 -16.72
C ILE A 61 0.48 -25.91 -15.40
N LYS A 62 -0.48 -25.25 -14.75
CA LYS A 62 -1.11 -25.79 -13.53
C LYS A 62 -1.82 -27.12 -13.80
N ASP A 63 -2.65 -27.19 -14.83
CA ASP A 63 -3.39 -28.41 -15.19
C ASP A 63 -2.44 -29.58 -15.51
N GLU A 64 -1.31 -29.32 -16.18
CA GLU A 64 -0.31 -30.33 -16.51
C GLU A 64 0.51 -30.77 -15.29
N LEU A 65 0.81 -29.84 -14.36
CA LEU A 65 1.46 -30.17 -13.09
C LEU A 65 0.59 -31.11 -12.24
N GLU A 66 -0.71 -30.82 -12.13
CA GLU A 66 -1.65 -31.65 -11.37
C GLU A 66 -1.83 -33.04 -11.98
N LYS A 67 -1.80 -33.16 -13.32
CA LYS A 67 -2.01 -34.43 -14.02
C LYS A 67 -0.75 -35.28 -14.13
N ASN A 68 0.37 -34.67 -14.47
CA ASN A 68 1.56 -35.38 -14.94
C ASN A 68 2.75 -35.26 -13.98
N HIS A 69 2.65 -34.45 -12.91
CA HIS A 69 3.74 -34.15 -11.96
C HIS A 69 5.05 -33.72 -12.66
N LYS A 70 4.97 -33.28 -13.90
CA LYS A 70 6.09 -32.82 -14.72
C LYS A 70 5.95 -31.33 -14.95
N VAL A 71 7.02 -30.62 -14.64
CA VAL A 71 7.16 -29.19 -14.92
C VAL A 71 7.54 -29.03 -16.38
N GLU A 72 6.64 -28.47 -17.19
CA GLU A 72 7.01 -28.02 -18.54
C GLU A 72 7.22 -26.50 -18.56
N ASP A 73 8.48 -26.15 -18.84
CA ASP A 73 8.99 -24.91 -19.41
C ASP A 73 8.40 -23.57 -18.90
N PHE A 74 8.69 -23.23 -17.64
CA PHE A 74 8.39 -21.91 -17.05
C PHE A 74 9.03 -20.71 -17.77
N ASN A 75 9.95 -20.95 -18.72
CA ASN A 75 10.54 -19.87 -19.52
C ASN A 75 9.46 -19.13 -20.33
N VAL A 76 8.35 -19.79 -20.68
CA VAL A 76 7.21 -19.15 -21.34
C VAL A 76 6.56 -18.09 -20.46
N ILE A 77 6.32 -18.39 -19.18
CA ILE A 77 5.70 -17.44 -18.23
C ILE A 77 6.63 -16.25 -18.04
N LYS A 78 7.92 -16.52 -17.83
CA LYS A 78 8.93 -15.46 -17.68
C LYS A 78 8.95 -14.53 -18.88
N PHE A 79 9.04 -15.08 -20.09
CA PHE A 79 9.06 -14.31 -21.32
C PHE A 79 7.80 -13.43 -21.48
N LEU A 80 6.62 -13.99 -21.22
CA LEU A 80 5.35 -13.26 -21.32
C LEU A 80 5.23 -12.17 -20.25
N CYS A 81 5.71 -12.42 -19.03
CA CYS A 81 5.79 -11.40 -17.98
C CYS A 81 6.76 -10.27 -18.36
N ASP A 82 7.95 -10.60 -18.87
CA ASP A 82 8.93 -9.61 -19.31
C ASP A 82 8.36 -8.75 -20.47
N GLN A 83 7.60 -9.36 -21.38
CA GLN A 83 6.90 -8.64 -22.45
C GLN A 83 5.86 -7.66 -21.91
N VAL A 84 4.92 -8.16 -21.10
CA VAL A 84 3.87 -7.34 -20.49
C VAL A 84 4.49 -6.19 -19.70
N PHE A 85 5.59 -6.46 -18.98
CA PHE A 85 6.34 -5.46 -18.26
C PHE A 85 6.90 -4.35 -19.17
N VAL A 86 7.62 -4.72 -20.23
CA VAL A 86 8.16 -3.74 -21.19
C VAL A 86 7.04 -2.88 -21.77
N MET A 87 5.88 -3.45 -22.06
CA MET A 87 4.73 -2.69 -22.56
C MET A 87 4.14 -1.73 -21.53
N PHE A 88 4.04 -2.12 -20.26
CA PHE A 88 3.60 -1.22 -19.18
C PHE A 88 4.63 -0.09 -18.93
N HIS A 89 5.92 -0.39 -18.99
CA HIS A 89 6.96 0.63 -18.91
C HIS A 89 6.85 1.63 -20.06
N LYS A 90 6.63 1.14 -21.29
CA LYS A 90 6.40 2.01 -22.46
C LYS A 90 5.09 2.78 -22.36
N MET A 91 4.06 2.21 -21.75
CA MET A 91 2.81 2.91 -21.46
C MET A 91 3.07 4.10 -20.55
N HIS A 92 3.85 3.93 -19.49
CA HIS A 92 4.22 5.01 -18.57
C HIS A 92 5.12 6.07 -19.22
N GLU A 93 6.13 5.66 -19.99
CA GLU A 93 7.02 6.60 -20.68
C GLU A 93 6.29 7.47 -21.72
N LEU A 94 5.31 6.90 -22.42
CA LEU A 94 4.62 7.55 -23.52
C LEU A 94 3.30 8.21 -23.10
N PHE A 95 2.69 7.76 -22.01
CA PHE A 95 1.37 8.18 -21.54
C PHE A 95 1.32 8.24 -20.01
N SER A 96 0.60 9.21 -19.43
CA SER A 96 0.30 9.16 -18.00
C SER A 96 -0.53 7.91 -17.68
N VAL A 97 -0.06 7.08 -16.74
CA VAL A 97 -0.74 5.85 -16.34
C VAL A 97 -1.92 6.19 -15.45
N GLU A 98 -3.12 5.89 -15.92
CA GLU A 98 -4.38 6.02 -15.17
C GLU A 98 -4.78 4.68 -14.54
N GLU A 99 -5.63 4.71 -13.50
CA GLU A 99 -6.05 3.54 -12.72
C GLU A 99 -6.81 2.49 -13.55
N ASP A 100 -7.47 2.92 -14.63
CA ASP A 100 -8.20 2.08 -15.59
C ASP A 100 -7.27 1.13 -16.38
N ILE A 101 -6.04 1.57 -16.65
CA ILE A 101 -4.99 0.79 -17.33
C ILE A 101 -4.54 -0.39 -16.48
N LEU A 102 -4.53 -0.20 -15.17
CA LEU A 102 -3.97 -1.14 -14.21
C LEU A 102 -5.01 -2.17 -13.75
N SER A 103 -6.31 -1.88 -13.83
CA SER A 103 -7.38 -2.78 -13.39
C SER A 103 -7.30 -4.22 -13.97
N PRO A 104 -7.00 -4.44 -15.26
CA PRO A 104 -6.82 -5.79 -15.81
C PRO A 104 -5.59 -6.52 -15.25
N PHE A 105 -4.49 -5.80 -15.04
CA PHE A 105 -3.29 -6.33 -14.41
C PHE A 105 -3.53 -6.67 -12.94
N ILE A 106 -4.28 -5.81 -12.24
CA ILE A 106 -4.71 -6.00 -10.85
C ILE A 106 -5.58 -7.26 -10.71
N LYS A 107 -6.57 -7.45 -11.59
CA LYS A 107 -7.41 -8.67 -11.60
C LYS A 107 -6.58 -9.92 -11.88
N PHE A 108 -5.64 -9.84 -12.82
CA PHE A 108 -4.71 -10.93 -13.09
C PHE A 108 -3.96 -11.36 -11.83
N CYS A 109 -3.45 -10.41 -11.05
CA CYS A 109 -2.76 -10.72 -9.78
C CYS A 109 -3.69 -11.33 -8.73
N GLN A 110 -4.97 -10.95 -8.73
CA GLN A 110 -5.95 -11.40 -7.74
C GLN A 110 -6.44 -12.83 -7.98
N GLU A 111 -6.44 -13.33 -9.23
CA GLU A 111 -6.92 -14.68 -9.58
C GLU A 111 -5.99 -15.83 -9.12
N ASP A 112 -4.86 -15.52 -8.47
CA ASP A 112 -3.77 -16.46 -8.13
C ASP A 112 -3.73 -16.93 -6.67
N VAL A 113 -4.85 -16.96 -5.94
CA VAL A 113 -4.81 -17.26 -4.49
C VAL A 113 -4.89 -18.75 -4.16
N ASP A 114 -5.55 -19.61 -4.96
CA ASP A 114 -5.96 -20.93 -4.46
C ASP A 114 -5.34 -22.16 -5.16
N GLY A 115 -4.07 -22.15 -5.58
CA GLY A 115 -3.54 -23.41 -6.15
C GLY A 115 -2.08 -23.55 -6.53
N PHE A 116 -1.17 -22.86 -5.85
CA PHE A 116 0.26 -23.17 -5.98
C PHE A 116 0.78 -23.71 -4.65
N ASP A 117 0.70 -25.03 -4.51
CA ASP A 117 1.22 -25.75 -3.37
C ASP A 117 2.76 -25.93 -3.44
N MET A 118 3.31 -26.32 -2.29
CA MET A 118 4.68 -26.25 -1.74
C MET A 118 5.95 -26.58 -2.56
N GLN A 119 5.92 -26.86 -3.88
CA GLN A 119 7.12 -27.33 -4.62
C GLN A 119 7.78 -26.33 -5.60
N LEU A 120 7.31 -25.07 -5.63
CA LEU A 120 7.71 -24.08 -6.65
C LEU A 120 8.33 -22.78 -6.11
N SER A 121 8.89 -22.79 -4.89
CA SER A 121 9.38 -21.57 -4.20
C SER A 121 10.32 -20.72 -5.06
N ASP A 122 11.36 -21.33 -5.66
CA ASP A 122 12.37 -20.61 -6.44
C ASP A 122 11.82 -19.95 -7.72
N HIS A 123 10.73 -20.49 -8.29
CA HIS A 123 10.10 -19.97 -9.50
C HIS A 123 9.01 -18.93 -9.18
N ARG A 124 8.31 -19.11 -8.05
CA ARG A 124 7.41 -18.10 -7.48
C ARG A 124 8.20 -16.84 -7.21
N ASP A 125 9.36 -16.94 -6.56
CA ASP A 125 10.24 -15.82 -6.22
C ASP A 125 10.78 -15.07 -7.44
N LYS A 126 11.01 -15.77 -8.56
CA LYS A 126 11.47 -15.17 -9.83
C LYS A 126 10.35 -14.44 -10.57
N LEU A 127 9.19 -15.07 -10.71
CA LEU A 127 7.99 -14.46 -11.29
C LEU A 127 7.57 -13.23 -10.48
N PHE A 128 7.66 -13.39 -9.17
CA PHE A 128 7.36 -12.37 -8.19
C PHE A 128 8.39 -11.24 -8.17
N ASN A 129 9.69 -11.53 -8.39
CA ASN A 129 10.71 -10.52 -8.60
C ASN A 129 10.51 -9.74 -9.90
N ALA A 130 10.13 -10.40 -11.00
CA ALA A 130 9.83 -9.72 -12.26
C ALA A 130 8.60 -8.81 -12.14
N PHE A 131 7.58 -9.28 -11.43
CA PHE A 131 6.38 -8.51 -11.09
C PHE A 131 6.67 -7.32 -10.16
N THR A 132 7.48 -7.55 -9.13
CA THR A 132 7.93 -6.51 -8.19
C THR A 132 8.78 -5.47 -8.91
N LYS A 133 9.77 -5.87 -9.72
CA LYS A 133 10.49 -4.97 -10.63
C LYS A 133 9.54 -4.23 -11.58
N GLY A 134 8.46 -4.90 -11.99
CA GLY A 134 7.40 -4.39 -12.82
C GLY A 134 6.70 -3.17 -12.25
N VAL A 135 6.17 -3.36 -11.05
CA VAL A 135 5.47 -2.33 -10.29
C VAL A 135 6.44 -1.25 -9.77
N LEU A 136 7.65 -1.64 -9.37
CA LEU A 136 8.71 -0.70 -8.96
C LEU A 136 9.23 0.18 -10.10
N ALA A 137 9.06 -0.23 -11.36
CA ALA A 137 9.36 0.64 -12.49
C ALA A 137 8.20 1.60 -12.82
N LEU A 138 6.96 1.26 -12.43
CA LEU A 138 5.76 2.11 -12.53
C LEU A 138 5.67 3.11 -11.36
N LYS A 139 6.84 3.68 -11.04
CA LYS A 139 7.24 4.45 -9.85
C LYS A 139 6.20 5.44 -9.32
N ASP A 140 5.34 5.99 -10.18
CA ASP A 140 4.48 7.13 -9.85
C ASP A 140 3.01 6.77 -9.53
N SER A 141 2.70 5.51 -9.25
CA SER A 141 1.33 5.07 -8.99
C SER A 141 1.14 4.55 -7.56
N LEU A 142 0.77 5.46 -6.64
CA LEU A 142 0.29 5.13 -5.28
C LEU A 142 -0.76 3.98 -5.26
N PRO A 143 -1.75 3.91 -6.18
CA PRO A 143 -2.69 2.79 -6.24
C PRO A 143 -2.02 1.42 -6.38
N LEU A 144 -0.98 1.31 -7.22
CA LEU A 144 -0.28 0.04 -7.42
C LEU A 144 0.43 -0.45 -6.17
N TRP A 145 1.15 0.44 -5.48
CA TRP A 145 1.80 0.08 -4.22
C TRP A 145 0.78 -0.44 -3.20
N LYS A 146 -0.41 0.18 -3.12
CA LYS A 146 -1.46 -0.22 -2.17
C LYS A 146 -1.95 -1.63 -2.47
N ILE A 147 -2.11 -1.96 -3.75
CA ILE A 147 -2.61 -3.26 -4.20
C ILE A 147 -1.53 -4.34 -4.02
N LEU A 148 -0.29 -4.02 -4.40
CA LEU A 148 0.86 -4.92 -4.27
C LEU A 148 1.03 -5.35 -2.80
N ILE A 149 1.13 -4.38 -1.89
CA ILE A 149 1.27 -4.65 -0.46
C ILE A 149 0.05 -5.42 0.07
N ARG A 150 -1.17 -5.05 -0.32
CA ARG A 150 -2.38 -5.77 0.09
C ARG A 150 -2.38 -7.22 -0.36
N HIS A 151 -1.96 -7.49 -1.60
CA HIS A 151 -1.93 -8.84 -2.16
C HIS A 151 -0.90 -9.73 -1.47
N LEU A 152 0.22 -9.14 -1.06
CA LEU A 152 1.36 -9.87 -0.53
C LEU A 152 1.40 -9.97 0.99
N ARG A 153 0.62 -9.15 1.69
CA ARG A 153 0.63 -9.00 3.16
C ARG A 153 0.81 -10.32 3.90
N TYR A 154 0.02 -11.33 3.53
CA TYR A 154 0.02 -12.65 4.16
C TYR A 154 0.74 -13.74 3.37
N LYS A 155 1.07 -13.48 2.10
CA LYS A 155 1.73 -14.47 1.22
C LYS A 155 3.25 -14.44 1.36
N SER A 156 3.81 -13.23 1.52
CA SER A 156 5.25 -12.97 1.58
C SER A 156 5.54 -11.74 2.46
N PRO A 157 5.39 -11.85 3.79
CA PRO A 157 5.64 -10.75 4.73
C PRO A 157 7.05 -10.14 4.57
N GLU A 158 8.06 -10.96 4.27
CA GLU A 158 9.44 -10.54 4.04
C GLU A 158 9.58 -9.57 2.87
N VAL A 159 8.86 -9.80 1.78
CA VAL A 159 8.90 -8.89 0.62
C VAL A 159 8.04 -7.65 0.86
N VAL A 160 6.93 -7.80 1.58
CA VAL A 160 6.11 -6.65 2.00
C VAL A 160 6.93 -5.68 2.84
N GLU A 161 7.81 -6.18 3.72
CA GLU A 161 8.74 -5.34 4.47
C GLU A 161 9.68 -4.56 3.54
N VAL A 162 10.26 -5.22 2.53
CA VAL A 162 11.12 -4.55 1.54
C VAL A 162 10.34 -3.46 0.81
N LEU A 163 9.12 -3.77 0.36
CA LEU A 163 8.24 -2.81 -0.32
C LEU A 163 7.90 -1.62 0.58
N PHE A 164 7.61 -1.85 1.86
CA PHE A 164 7.37 -0.76 2.80
C PHE A 164 8.61 0.10 3.02
N LYS A 165 9.80 -0.51 3.15
CA LYS A 165 11.07 0.23 3.27
C LYS A 165 11.29 1.10 2.03
N GLU A 166 11.10 0.55 0.84
CA GLU A 166 11.26 1.30 -0.42
C GLU A 166 10.19 2.39 -0.59
N ALA A 167 8.92 2.11 -0.26
CA ALA A 167 7.85 3.09 -0.32
C ALA A 167 8.08 4.27 0.65
N THR A 168 8.64 4.00 1.83
CA THR A 168 8.82 5.02 2.88
C THR A 168 10.13 5.78 2.77
N LYS A 169 11.26 5.09 2.56
CA LYS A 169 12.60 5.68 2.52
C LYS A 169 13.08 5.99 1.09
N GLY A 170 12.38 5.49 0.07
CA GLY A 170 12.85 5.54 -1.31
C GLY A 170 13.98 4.54 -1.57
N THR A 171 14.42 4.52 -2.83
CA THR A 171 15.62 3.82 -3.29
C THR A 171 16.65 4.84 -3.74
N LYS A 172 17.87 4.39 -4.06
CA LYS A 172 18.91 5.23 -4.69
C LYS A 172 18.42 5.99 -5.93
N TYR A 173 17.41 5.47 -6.62
CA TYR A 173 16.95 5.97 -7.92
C TYR A 173 15.54 6.57 -7.90
N PHE A 174 14.84 6.53 -6.76
CA PHE A 174 13.44 6.94 -6.70
C PHE A 174 13.01 7.29 -5.27
N TYR A 175 12.38 8.45 -5.12
CA TYR A 175 11.69 8.86 -3.91
C TYR A 175 10.48 9.71 -4.29
N ASP A 176 9.32 9.38 -3.73
CA ASP A 176 8.08 10.15 -3.87
C ASP A 176 7.48 10.41 -2.48
N GLU A 177 7.26 11.68 -2.17
CA GLU A 177 6.76 12.12 -0.87
C GLU A 177 5.33 11.67 -0.60
N ASN A 178 4.46 11.66 -1.61
CA ASN A 178 3.07 11.24 -1.47
C ASN A 178 2.98 9.75 -1.15
N ILE A 179 3.82 8.94 -1.81
CA ILE A 179 3.97 7.52 -1.53
C ILE A 179 4.52 7.34 -0.11
N SER A 180 5.60 8.02 0.23
CA SER A 180 6.21 7.95 1.56
C SER A 180 5.21 8.28 2.67
N LEU A 181 4.53 9.43 2.59
CA LEU A 181 3.54 9.86 3.57
C LEU A 181 2.36 8.89 3.69
N ALA A 182 1.93 8.27 2.58
CA ALA A 182 0.84 7.30 2.58
C ALA A 182 1.22 5.96 3.23
N PHE A 183 2.48 5.53 3.09
CA PHE A 183 2.92 4.22 3.56
C PHE A 183 3.58 4.20 4.93
N ARG A 184 4.11 5.33 5.45
CA ARG A 184 4.69 5.36 6.81
C ARG A 184 3.74 4.83 7.90
N PRO A 185 2.48 5.28 7.99
CA PRO A 185 1.57 4.77 9.02
C PRO A 185 1.20 3.29 8.79
N ARG A 186 1.03 2.89 7.53
CA ARG A 186 0.70 1.50 7.18
C ARG A 186 1.84 0.53 7.46
N TYR A 187 3.08 0.98 7.29
CA TYR A 187 4.25 0.20 7.62
C TYR A 187 4.33 -0.02 9.13
N LEU A 188 3.99 1.01 9.91
CA LEU A 188 3.93 0.92 11.37
C LEU A 188 2.87 -0.11 11.83
N GLU A 189 1.66 -0.05 11.28
CA GLU A 189 0.59 -1.04 11.54
C GLU A 189 1.00 -2.46 11.16
N TRP A 190 1.65 -2.63 10.00
CA TRP A 190 2.18 -3.93 9.57
C TRP A 190 3.28 -4.44 10.51
N CYS A 191 4.17 -3.55 10.98
CA CYS A 191 5.22 -3.92 11.93
C CYS A 191 4.62 -4.43 13.25
N LEU A 192 3.55 -3.78 13.74
CA LEU A 192 2.85 -4.22 14.94
C LEU A 192 2.28 -5.63 14.77
N GLU A 193 1.57 -5.87 13.66
CA GLU A 193 0.93 -7.15 13.37
C GLU A 193 1.95 -8.31 13.24
N PHE A 194 3.10 -8.08 12.60
CA PHE A 194 4.04 -9.16 12.26
C PHE A 194 5.26 -9.25 13.16
N LYS A 195 5.61 -8.19 13.90
CA LYS A 195 6.84 -8.09 14.70
C LYS A 195 6.63 -7.62 16.14
N GLY A 196 5.41 -7.16 16.48
CA GLY A 196 5.08 -6.72 17.82
C GLY A 196 5.52 -5.30 18.16
N ILE A 197 5.22 -4.88 19.39
CA ILE A 197 5.30 -3.49 19.83
C ILE A 197 6.73 -2.93 19.88
N ASP A 198 7.72 -3.72 20.29
CA ASP A 198 9.10 -3.22 20.44
C ASP A 198 9.70 -2.85 19.08
N ALA A 199 9.58 -3.73 18.08
CA ALA A 199 9.99 -3.45 16.71
C ALA A 199 9.20 -2.28 16.09
N THR A 200 7.94 -2.10 16.51
CA THR A 200 7.09 -0.98 16.08
C THR A 200 7.60 0.35 16.63
N ARG A 201 7.99 0.41 17.91
CA ARG A 201 8.61 1.60 18.53
C ARG A 201 9.92 1.98 17.86
N GLU A 202 10.78 1.00 17.56
CA GLU A 202 12.02 1.23 16.81
C GLU A 202 11.73 1.80 15.41
N LEU A 203 10.80 1.17 14.68
CA LEU A 203 10.41 1.62 13.36
C LEU A 203 9.81 3.04 13.39
N PHE A 204 8.99 3.37 14.39
CA PHE A 204 8.46 4.71 14.56
C PHE A 204 9.56 5.75 14.70
N ASN A 205 10.57 5.47 15.54
CA ASN A 205 11.71 6.36 15.75
C ASN A 205 12.53 6.56 14.47
N ASP A 206 12.64 5.52 13.64
CA ASP A 206 13.22 5.63 12.31
C ASP A 206 12.38 6.53 11.39
N LEU A 207 11.09 6.23 11.25
CA LEU A 207 10.21 6.86 10.27
C LEU A 207 9.89 8.33 10.60
N LYS A 208 9.91 8.73 11.89
CA LYS A 208 9.63 10.12 12.31
C LYS A 208 10.73 11.09 11.89
N THR A 209 11.95 10.61 11.65
CA THR A 209 13.07 11.45 11.19
C THR A 209 12.96 11.87 9.72
N LEU A 210 12.16 11.13 8.94
CA LEU A 210 12.02 11.34 7.50
C LEU A 210 11.25 12.64 7.19
N LYS A 211 11.65 13.32 6.12
CA LYS A 211 10.99 14.55 5.62
C LYS A 211 10.16 14.26 4.36
N PRO A 212 9.03 14.95 4.12
CA PRO A 212 8.36 15.86 5.05
C PRO A 212 7.80 15.12 6.27
N ALA A 213 7.46 15.86 7.33
CA ALA A 213 6.92 15.26 8.55
C ALA A 213 5.53 14.63 8.29
N CYS A 214 5.26 13.49 8.91
CA CYS A 214 4.02 12.75 8.74
C CYS A 214 3.21 12.77 10.04
N HIS A 215 2.30 13.73 10.22
CA HIS A 215 1.48 13.81 11.45
C HIS A 215 0.62 12.55 11.64
N ARG A 216 0.14 11.92 10.55
CA ARG A 216 -0.63 10.67 10.61
C ARG A 216 0.15 9.51 11.22
N LEU A 217 1.48 9.48 11.06
CA LEU A 217 2.34 8.48 11.70
C LEU A 217 2.24 8.56 13.23
N TYR A 218 2.22 9.78 13.78
CA TYR A 218 2.06 10.02 15.21
C TYR A 218 0.68 9.58 15.72
N LEU A 219 -0.39 9.89 14.98
CA LEU A 219 -1.75 9.49 15.37
C LEU A 219 -1.90 7.97 15.44
N VAL A 220 -1.31 7.25 14.48
CA VAL A 220 -1.27 5.78 14.51
C VAL A 220 -0.45 5.28 15.69
N MET A 221 0.72 5.87 15.96
CA MET A 221 1.54 5.48 17.11
C MET A 221 0.81 5.70 18.45
N ILE A 222 0.08 6.81 18.60
CA ILE A 222 -0.75 7.08 19.78
C ILE A 222 -1.83 6.01 19.94
N ALA A 223 -2.52 5.65 18.86
CA ALA A 223 -3.53 4.60 18.91
C ALA A 223 -2.92 3.24 19.31
N ILE A 224 -1.77 2.88 18.74
CA ILE A 224 -1.06 1.64 19.07
C ILE A 224 -0.69 1.61 20.56
N GLU A 225 -0.02 2.65 21.06
CA GLU A 225 0.41 2.70 22.45
C GLU A 225 -0.78 2.66 23.43
N ARG A 226 -1.93 3.25 23.08
CA ARG A 226 -3.11 3.24 23.95
C ARG A 226 -3.76 1.87 24.11
N GLU A 227 -3.58 0.96 23.16
CA GLU A 227 -4.12 -0.41 23.22
C GLU A 227 -3.22 -1.35 24.04
N GLU A 228 -2.00 -0.93 24.38
CA GLU A 228 -1.09 -1.76 25.20
C GLU A 228 -1.60 -1.85 26.66
N PRO A 229 -1.67 -3.06 27.26
CA PRO A 229 -2.28 -3.26 28.58
C PRO A 229 -1.72 -2.41 29.74
N ASN A 230 -0.48 -1.92 29.63
CA ASN A 230 0.21 -1.12 30.65
C ASN A 230 0.96 0.06 30.02
N TYR A 231 0.28 0.83 29.16
CA TYR A 231 0.94 1.95 28.50
C TYR A 231 1.25 3.10 29.46
N GLU A 232 2.34 3.80 29.18
CA GLU A 232 2.81 4.93 29.99
C GLU A 232 2.18 6.25 29.53
N PHE A 233 1.45 6.94 30.41
CA PHE A 233 0.79 8.21 30.08
C PHE A 233 1.76 9.27 29.54
N ASP A 234 2.98 9.31 30.07
CA ASP A 234 3.99 10.28 29.64
C ASP A 234 4.49 10.03 28.22
N THR A 235 4.46 8.77 27.74
CA THR A 235 4.77 8.44 26.35
C THR A 235 3.70 9.00 25.43
N ILE A 236 2.42 8.81 25.77
CA ILE A 236 1.30 9.35 24.99
C ILE A 236 1.32 10.89 24.98
N ARG A 237 1.57 11.53 26.12
CA ARG A 237 1.70 12.99 26.23
C ARG A 237 2.78 13.54 25.30
N LYS A 238 3.98 12.94 25.30
CA LYS A 238 5.08 13.34 24.41
C LYS A 238 4.68 13.24 22.94
N LEU A 239 4.01 12.15 22.55
CA LEU A 239 3.51 11.98 21.18
C LEU A 239 2.50 13.07 20.81
N PHE A 240 1.56 13.41 21.72
CA PHE A 240 0.61 14.51 21.52
C PHE A 240 1.29 15.89 21.41
N GLU A 241 2.27 16.18 22.25
CA GLU A 241 3.05 17.42 22.20
C GLU A 241 3.81 17.59 20.87
N GLU A 242 4.41 16.49 20.37
CA GLU A 242 5.06 16.48 19.06
C GLU A 242 4.07 16.70 17.91
N VAL A 243 2.96 15.95 17.86
CA VAL A 243 2.00 16.04 16.74
C VAL A 243 1.24 17.36 16.73
N THR A 244 0.89 17.93 17.89
CA THR A 244 0.30 19.28 17.99
C THR A 244 1.29 20.37 17.54
N THR A 245 2.59 20.09 17.62
CA THR A 245 3.62 20.96 17.04
C THR A 245 3.73 20.82 15.53
N LEU A 246 3.49 19.63 14.98
CA LEU A 246 3.53 19.41 13.55
C LEU A 246 2.29 19.93 12.81
N CYS A 247 1.09 19.67 13.33
CA CYS A 247 -0.17 19.99 12.62
C CYS A 247 -1.20 20.74 13.46
N GLY A 248 -0.94 21.03 14.74
CA GLY A 248 -1.93 21.66 15.62
C GLY A 248 -2.33 23.09 15.24
N ARG A 249 -1.63 23.73 14.31
CA ARG A 249 -2.04 25.04 13.76
C ARG A 249 -3.29 24.92 12.87
N ASP A 250 -3.39 23.83 12.12
CA ASP A 250 -4.37 23.59 11.05
C ASP A 250 -5.35 22.46 11.37
N ASN A 251 -5.06 21.67 12.39
CA ASN A 251 -5.86 20.54 12.81
C ASN A 251 -6.34 20.76 14.24
N VAL A 252 -7.62 21.10 14.41
CA VAL A 252 -8.25 21.24 15.73
C VAL A 252 -8.43 19.89 16.41
N GLY A 253 -8.75 18.85 15.63
CA GLY A 253 -9.05 17.51 16.14
C GLY A 253 -7.93 16.94 17.01
N VAL A 254 -6.66 17.15 16.64
CA VAL A 254 -5.53 16.66 17.44
C VAL A 254 -5.45 17.27 18.84
N TRP A 255 -5.92 18.50 19.04
CA TRP A 255 -6.01 19.11 20.36
C TRP A 255 -7.16 18.52 21.17
N ILE A 256 -8.30 18.28 20.53
CA ILE A 256 -9.48 17.69 21.16
C ILE A 256 -9.19 16.25 21.58
N ASP A 257 -8.50 15.47 20.74
CA ASP A 257 -8.07 14.11 21.07
C ASP A 257 -7.10 14.11 22.26
N TYR A 258 -6.20 15.09 22.35
CA TYR A 258 -5.29 15.23 23.51
C TYR A 258 -6.06 15.55 24.80
N MET A 259 -7.03 16.48 24.74
CA MET A 259 -7.86 16.81 25.90
C MET A 259 -8.71 15.61 26.34
N ARG A 260 -9.30 14.89 25.38
CA ARG A 260 -10.07 13.67 25.64
C ARG A 260 -9.21 12.63 26.35
N PHE A 261 -7.99 12.41 25.87
CA PHE A 261 -7.03 11.50 26.51
C PHE A 261 -6.77 11.86 27.99
N GLU A 262 -6.56 13.14 28.31
CA GLU A 262 -6.36 13.59 29.70
C GLU A 262 -7.63 13.54 30.56
N GLN A 263 -8.83 13.66 29.95
CA GLN A 263 -10.09 13.46 30.67
C GLN A 263 -10.31 11.99 31.06
N GLU A 264 -10.03 11.08 30.12
CA GLU A 264 -10.24 9.63 30.29
C GLU A 264 -9.22 9.00 31.24
N ASN A 265 -7.96 9.44 31.18
CA ASN A 265 -6.85 8.69 31.77
C ASN A 265 -5.92 9.54 32.66
N GLY A 266 -6.09 10.86 32.65
CA GLY A 266 -5.05 11.79 33.08
C GLY A 266 -5.47 12.77 34.17
N ASN A 267 -4.80 13.92 34.16
CA ASN A 267 -4.97 14.96 35.18
C ASN A 267 -5.83 16.10 34.61
N LYS A 268 -7.04 16.27 35.16
CA LYS A 268 -8.01 17.30 34.75
C LYS A 268 -7.43 18.73 34.73
N ARG A 269 -6.38 19.01 35.51
CA ARG A 269 -5.71 20.31 35.52
C ARG A 269 -4.87 20.56 34.25
N LEU A 270 -4.41 19.50 33.57
CA LEU A 270 -3.67 19.61 32.32
C LEU A 270 -4.55 20.07 31.16
N ASN A 271 -5.85 19.73 31.15
CA ASN A 271 -6.77 20.19 30.11
C ASN A 271 -6.81 21.71 29.96
N HIS A 272 -6.80 22.45 31.07
CA HIS A 272 -6.74 23.91 31.05
C HIS A 272 -5.48 24.43 30.34
N LYS A 273 -4.34 23.76 30.55
CA LYS A 273 -3.08 24.10 29.87
C LYS A 273 -3.14 23.74 28.38
N ILE A 274 -3.76 22.62 28.03
CA ILE A 274 -3.89 22.17 26.63
C ILE A 274 -4.80 23.13 25.85
N ILE A 275 -5.98 23.49 26.36
CA ILE A 275 -6.89 24.43 25.69
C ILE A 275 -6.26 25.82 25.58
N TYR A 276 -5.57 26.28 26.63
CA TYR A 276 -4.82 27.52 26.58
C TYR A 276 -3.80 27.49 25.43
N ASN A 277 -2.96 26.47 25.35
CA ASN A 277 -1.97 26.31 24.29
C ASN A 277 -2.60 26.23 22.88
N ALA A 278 -3.74 25.53 22.76
CA ALA A 278 -4.46 25.39 21.50
C ALA A 278 -4.94 26.75 20.99
N VAL A 279 -5.53 27.59 21.85
CA VAL A 279 -6.03 28.93 21.49
C VAL A 279 -4.94 29.83 20.89
N PHE A 280 -3.69 29.72 21.36
CA PHE A 280 -2.58 30.52 20.82
C PHE A 280 -1.98 29.96 19.53
N LYS A 281 -2.18 28.67 19.24
CA LYS A 281 -1.49 27.97 18.14
C LYS A 281 -2.39 27.73 16.93
N VAL A 282 -3.66 27.47 17.17
CA VAL A 282 -4.68 27.25 16.13
C VAL A 282 -4.90 28.54 15.34
N LYS A 283 -5.11 28.42 14.02
CA LYS A 283 -5.44 29.58 13.18
C LYS A 283 -6.72 30.26 13.64
N ARG A 284 -6.78 31.59 13.47
CA ARG A 284 -7.92 32.40 13.90
C ARG A 284 -9.24 31.91 13.32
N GLU A 285 -9.26 31.51 12.04
CA GLU A 285 -10.47 30.96 11.41
C GLU A 285 -10.99 29.66 12.02
N LEU A 286 -10.13 28.89 12.72
CA LEU A 286 -10.46 27.60 13.32
C LEU A 286 -10.77 27.71 14.82
N LEU A 287 -10.64 28.89 15.44
CA LEU A 287 -10.92 29.07 16.87
C LEU A 287 -12.38 28.81 17.22
N GLY A 288 -13.32 29.15 16.34
CA GLY A 288 -14.74 28.82 16.54
C GLY A 288 -14.93 27.31 16.70
N THR A 289 -14.37 26.54 15.77
CA THR A 289 -14.40 25.07 15.80
C THR A 289 -13.72 24.50 17.05
N LEU A 290 -12.61 25.08 17.50
CA LEU A 290 -11.95 24.68 18.74
C LEU A 290 -12.86 24.84 19.96
N TYR A 291 -13.51 26.00 20.11
CA TYR A 291 -14.42 26.25 21.24
C TYR A 291 -15.66 25.36 21.20
N GLU A 292 -16.26 25.18 20.02
CA GLU A 292 -17.41 24.29 19.83
C GLU A 292 -17.10 22.84 20.21
N GLN A 293 -15.98 22.30 19.70
CA GLN A 293 -15.59 20.91 20.00
C GLN A 293 -15.17 20.73 21.46
N HIS A 294 -14.49 21.72 22.06
CA HIS A 294 -14.17 21.71 23.48
C HIS A 294 -15.44 21.69 24.34
N HIS A 295 -16.42 22.53 24.04
CA HIS A 295 -17.69 22.56 24.76
C HIS A 295 -18.47 21.25 24.61
N SER A 296 -18.48 20.65 23.41
CA SER A 296 -19.06 19.32 23.20
C SER A 296 -18.39 18.26 24.08
N LEU A 297 -17.05 18.26 24.12
CA LEU A 297 -16.27 17.34 24.93
C LEU A 297 -16.60 17.50 26.44
N GLU A 298 -16.68 18.73 26.94
CA GLU A 298 -17.10 18.98 28.32
C GLU A 298 -18.52 18.46 28.60
N LYS A 299 -19.46 18.68 27.68
CA LYS A 299 -20.85 18.21 27.83
C LYS A 299 -20.95 16.68 27.83
N GLU A 300 -20.22 16.01 26.93
CA GLU A 300 -20.11 14.54 26.88
C GLU A 300 -19.66 13.99 28.23
N PHE A 301 -18.61 14.60 28.79
CA PHE A 301 -18.04 14.22 30.08
C PHE A 301 -19.04 14.37 31.24
N TRP A 302 -19.71 15.52 31.35
CA TRP A 302 -20.73 15.74 32.40
C TRP A 302 -21.93 14.79 32.27
N THR A 303 -22.31 14.46 31.03
CA THR A 303 -23.39 13.51 30.76
C THR A 303 -23.00 12.09 31.18
N ALA A 304 -21.75 11.68 30.98
CA ALA A 304 -21.25 10.38 31.42
C ALA A 304 -21.25 10.27 32.96
N LEU A 305 -20.71 11.29 33.66
CA LEU A 305 -20.71 11.37 35.11
C LEU A 305 -22.11 11.32 35.73
N GLY A 306 -23.07 12.06 35.14
CA GLY A 306 -24.46 12.08 35.62
C GLY A 306 -25.17 10.72 35.52
N LYS A 307 -24.65 9.77 34.73
CA LYS A 307 -25.18 8.40 34.61
C LYS A 307 -24.52 7.41 35.57
N GLU A 308 -23.35 7.73 36.12
CA GLU A 308 -22.58 6.88 37.03
C GLU A 308 -22.84 7.17 38.52
N VAL A 309 -23.67 8.17 38.85
CA VAL A 309 -24.05 8.45 40.25
C VAL A 309 -25.00 7.34 40.74
N ILE A 310 -24.44 6.33 41.42
CA ILE A 310 -25.20 5.41 42.25
C ILE A 310 -25.77 6.22 43.41
N VAL A 311 -27.09 6.34 43.46
CA VAL A 311 -27.81 6.79 44.65
C VAL A 311 -27.53 5.75 45.73
N ILE A 312 -26.71 6.13 46.73
CA ILE A 312 -26.61 5.36 47.95
C ILE A 312 -27.81 5.81 48.78
N ASP A 313 -28.84 4.97 48.84
CA ASP A 313 -29.93 5.15 49.80
C ASP A 313 -29.39 4.91 51.22
N ASP A 314 -29.62 5.88 52.10
CA ASP A 314 -29.24 5.85 53.53
C ASP A 314 -29.95 4.74 54.34
#